data_AF-A0A1E3X7P1-F1
#
_entry.id   AF-A0A1E3X7P1-F1
#
_cell.length_a   1.000
_cell.length_b   1.000
_cell.length_c   1.000
_cell.angle_alpha   90.00
_cell.angle_beta   90.00
_cell.angle_gamma   90.00
#
_symmetry.space_group_name_H-M   'P 1'
#
loop_
_entity.id
_entity.type
_entity.pdbx_description
1 polymer ?
#
loop_
_entity_poly.entity_id
_entity_poly.type
_entity_poly.pdbx_seq_one_letter_code
_entity_poly.pdbx_strand_id
1 'polypeptide(L)'
;MYITFLISITVGTQILIYIYTGRRLINPVRFSPPCRIILWVIMVFVMFITPIPFVLQKYGVENYCTNLLIWVGSFSLGFFTFVSFLLVARDLTFILIGFIRKFFRLAHNFFCFDRETVEPIDINRRRFMLNSMNLGILGISRTGGLRVF
;
A
#
# COMPACT_ATOMS: atom_id res chain seq x y z
N MET A 1 -25.41 12.32 -27.60
CA MET A 1 -25.34 12.85 -26.21
C MET A 1 -24.96 11.78 -25.20
N TYR A 2 -25.56 10.57 -25.24
CA TYR A 2 -25.20 9.46 -24.34
C TYR A 2 -23.74 8.99 -24.43
N ILE A 3 -23.20 8.86 -25.64
CA ILE A 3 -21.82 8.40 -25.86
C ILE A 3 -20.79 9.34 -25.23
N THR A 4 -20.97 10.66 -25.36
CA THR A 4 -20.07 11.66 -24.77
C THR A 4 -20.16 11.69 -23.24
N PHE A 5 -21.35 11.41 -22.69
CA PHE A 5 -21.54 11.30 -21.24
C PHE A 5 -20.82 10.08 -20.67
N LEU A 6 -20.90 8.92 -21.33
CA LEU A 6 -20.19 7.71 -20.93
C LEU A 6 -18.67 7.90 -20.96
N ILE A 7 -18.13 8.52 -22.03
CA ILE A 7 -16.69 8.81 -22.14
C ILE A 7 -16.23 9.72 -21.00
N SER A 8 -17.01 10.74 -20.65
CA SER A 8 -16.70 11.65 -19.53
C SER A 8 -16.59 10.90 -18.20
N ILE A 9 -17.51 9.97 -17.93
CA ILE A 9 -17.48 9.14 -16.72
C ILE A 9 -16.23 8.26 -16.69
N THR A 10 -15.90 7.58 -17.80
CA THR A 10 -14.73 6.70 -17.85
C THR A 10 -13.41 7.45 -17.69
N VAL A 11 -13.30 8.63 -18.31
CA VAL A 11 -12.13 9.50 -18.13
C VAL A 11 -12.04 10.00 -16.68
N GLY A 12 -13.17 10.38 -16.09
CA GLY A 12 -13.26 10.79 -14.69
C GLY A 12 -12.77 9.72 -13.71
N THR A 13 -13.24 8.48 -13.86
CA THR A 13 -12.79 7.36 -13.02
C THR A 13 -11.31 7.06 -13.21
N GLN A 14 -10.81 7.15 -14.44
CA GLN A 14 -9.39 6.93 -14.74
C GLN A 14 -8.48 7.99 -14.09
N ILE A 15 -8.88 9.27 -14.10
CA ILE A 15 -8.17 10.35 -13.40
C ILE A 15 -8.01 10.02 -11.91
N LEU A 16 -9.11 9.60 -11.26
CA LEU A 16 -9.11 9.29 -9.84
C LEU A 16 -8.17 8.12 -9.51
N ILE A 17 -8.17 7.08 -10.35
CA ILE A 17 -7.29 5.91 -10.20
C ILE A 17 -5.82 6.34 -10.33
N TYR A 18 -5.47 7.16 -11.34
CA TYR A 18 -4.10 7.61 -11.55
C TYR A 18 -3.59 8.51 -10.42
N ILE A 19 -4.42 9.43 -9.92
CA ILE A 19 -4.06 10.30 -8.79
C ILE A 19 -3.85 9.47 -7.52
N TYR A 20 -4.76 8.53 -7.22
CA TYR A 20 -4.65 7.66 -6.05
C TYR A 20 -3.38 6.80 -6.13
N THR A 21 -3.17 6.12 -7.26
CA THR A 21 -2.02 5.25 -7.49
C THR A 21 -0.72 6.04 -7.50
N GLY A 22 -0.67 7.22 -8.13
CA GLY A 22 0.51 8.09 -8.13
C GLY A 22 0.90 8.57 -6.75
N ARG A 23 -0.06 9.03 -5.96
CA ARG A 23 0.20 9.43 -4.58
C ARG A 23 0.67 8.25 -3.72
N ARG A 24 0.14 7.04 -3.92
CA ARG A 24 0.49 5.86 -3.13
C ARG A 24 1.80 5.21 -3.56
N LEU A 25 2.14 5.20 -4.85
CA LEU A 25 3.36 4.60 -5.38
C LEU A 25 4.58 5.51 -5.20
N ILE A 26 4.41 6.82 -5.43
CA ILE A 26 5.54 7.75 -5.54
C ILE A 26 5.93 8.33 -4.16
N ASN A 27 4.97 8.54 -3.27
CA ASN A 27 5.23 9.18 -1.97
C ASN A 27 6.01 8.31 -0.95
N PRO A 28 5.85 6.98 -0.88
CA PRO A 28 6.61 6.17 0.08
C PRO A 28 8.03 5.84 -0.40
N VAL A 29 8.33 6.00 -1.70
CA VAL A 29 9.65 5.67 -2.21
C VAL A 29 10.55 6.89 -2.11
N ARG A 30 11.63 6.78 -1.32
CA ARG A 30 12.67 7.81 -1.17
C ARG A 30 13.52 7.92 -2.45
N PHE A 31 12.91 8.30 -3.57
CA PHE A 31 13.64 8.63 -4.79
C PHE A 31 14.19 10.05 -4.72
N SER A 32 15.27 10.30 -5.46
CA SER A 32 15.81 11.64 -5.67
C SER A 32 14.74 12.55 -6.32
N PRO A 33 14.72 13.86 -5.99
CA PRO A 33 13.73 14.80 -6.50
C PRO A 33 13.54 14.81 -8.03
N PRO A 34 14.59 14.69 -8.89
CA PRO A 34 14.38 14.64 -10.34
C PRO A 34 13.69 13.35 -10.81
N CYS A 35 14.03 12.18 -10.25
CA CYS A 35 13.37 10.92 -10.62
C CYS A 35 11.88 10.93 -10.27
N ARG A 36 11.51 11.56 -9.15
CA ARG A 36 10.11 11.71 -8.74
C ARG A 36 9.28 12.50 -9.77
N ILE A 37 9.87 13.55 -10.35
CA ILE A 37 9.20 14.38 -11.37
C ILE A 37 9.04 13.58 -12.67
N ILE A 38 10.09 12.87 -13.10
CA ILE A 38 10.04 12.04 -14.32
C ILE A 38 8.94 10.97 -14.21
N LEU A 39 8.85 10.29 -13.07
CA LEU A 39 7.78 9.31 -12.79
C LEU A 39 6.38 9.92 -12.90
N TRP A 40 6.19 11.12 -12.35
CA TRP A 40 4.92 11.85 -12.47
C TRP A 40 4.61 12.21 -13.93
N VAL A 41 5.60 12.71 -14.68
CA VAL A 41 5.44 13.08 -16.09
C VAL A 41 5.07 11.86 -16.94
N ILE A 42 5.75 10.73 -16.76
CA ILE A 42 5.43 9.48 -17.45
C ILE A 42 3.99 9.04 -17.11
N MET A 43 3.59 9.12 -15.85
CA MET A 43 2.23 8.78 -15.42
C MET A 43 1.16 9.63 -16.13
N VAL A 44 1.37 10.94 -16.19
CA VAL A 44 0.48 11.87 -16.90
C VAL A 44 0.45 11.56 -18.39
N PHE A 45 1.60 11.28 -18.99
CA PHE A 45 1.69 10.94 -20.41
C PHE A 45 0.88 9.68 -20.75
N VAL A 46 1.04 8.64 -19.95
CA VAL A 46 0.31 7.38 -20.09
C VAL A 46 -1.19 7.56 -19.87
N MET A 47 -1.59 8.45 -18.97
CA MET A 47 -2.99 8.80 -18.73
C MET A 47 -3.66 9.41 -19.98
N PHE A 48 -2.94 10.23 -20.74
CA PHE A 48 -3.47 10.83 -21.97
C PHE A 48 -3.54 9.86 -23.15
N ILE A 49 -2.73 8.80 -23.19
CA ILE A 49 -2.72 7.84 -24.29
C ILE A 49 -4.06 7.12 -24.46
N THR A 50 -4.78 6.82 -23.36
CA THR A 50 -6.06 6.09 -23.42
C THR A 50 -7.22 6.89 -24.05
N PRO A 51 -7.49 8.17 -23.69
CA PRO A 51 -8.60 8.92 -24.27
C PRO A 51 -8.37 9.42 -25.70
N ILE A 52 -7.11 9.62 -26.12
CA ILE A 52 -6.75 10.13 -27.46
C ILE A 52 -7.41 9.35 -28.61
N PRO A 53 -7.34 8.01 -28.68
CA PRO A 53 -7.93 7.27 -29.79
C PRO A 53 -9.45 7.36 -29.86
N PHE A 54 -10.16 7.49 -28.72
CA PHE A 54 -11.62 7.69 -28.71
C PHE A 54 -12.02 9.03 -29.34
N VAL A 55 -11.22 10.07 -29.11
CA VAL A 55 -11.42 11.36 -29.75
C VAL A 55 -11.10 11.26 -31.24
N LEU A 56 -9.99 10.62 -31.62
CA LEU A 56 -9.58 10.45 -33.02
C LEU A 56 -10.58 9.66 -33.86
N GLN A 57 -11.15 8.58 -33.33
CA GLN A 57 -12.22 7.82 -34.00
C GLN A 57 -13.44 8.69 -34.30
N LYS A 58 -13.76 9.63 -33.41
CA LYS A 58 -14.90 10.53 -33.60
C LYS A 58 -14.73 11.49 -34.79
N TYR A 59 -13.49 11.77 -35.17
CA TYR A 59 -13.14 12.59 -36.33
C TYR A 59 -12.95 11.77 -37.62
N GLY A 60 -13.23 10.46 -37.60
CA GLY A 60 -13.14 9.60 -38.79
C GLY A 60 -11.71 9.25 -39.21
N VAL A 61 -10.71 9.43 -38.32
CA VAL A 61 -9.31 9.12 -38.61
C VAL A 61 -9.03 7.65 -38.29
N GLU A 62 -9.45 6.75 -39.19
CA GLU A 62 -9.05 5.34 -39.18
C GLU A 62 -7.68 5.18 -39.81
N ASN A 63 -6.64 5.27 -38.97
CA ASN A 63 -5.26 5.01 -39.36
C ASN A 63 -4.68 3.87 -38.52
N TYR A 64 -3.69 3.17 -39.06
CA TYR A 64 -2.94 2.12 -38.36
C TYR A 64 -2.36 2.62 -37.01
N CYS A 65 -1.94 3.89 -36.97
CA CYS A 65 -1.47 4.55 -35.74
C CYS A 65 -2.56 4.61 -34.66
N THR A 66 -3.82 4.88 -35.02
CA THR A 66 -4.94 4.91 -34.09
C THR A 66 -5.18 3.53 -33.48
N ASN A 67 -5.09 2.47 -34.29
CA ASN A 67 -5.26 1.09 -33.82
C ASN A 67 -4.13 0.67 -32.85
N LEU A 68 -2.89 1.03 -33.16
CA LEU A 68 -1.75 0.84 -32.23
C LEU A 68 -1.95 1.60 -30.92
N LEU A 69 -2.42 2.86 -30.97
CA LEU A 69 -2.72 3.65 -29.77
C LEU A 69 -3.83 3.01 -28.93
N ILE A 70 -4.89 2.48 -29.55
CA ILE A 70 -5.95 1.76 -28.84
C ILE A 70 -5.38 0.55 -28.13
N TRP A 71 -4.52 -0.22 -28.80
CA TRP A 71 -3.92 -1.42 -28.24
C TRP A 71 -3.02 -1.10 -27.03
N VAL A 72 -2.10 -0.14 -27.19
CA VAL A 72 -1.20 0.30 -26.12
C VAL A 72 -1.97 0.96 -24.97
N GLY A 73 -2.95 1.80 -25.28
CA GLY A 73 -3.79 2.49 -24.30
C GLY A 73 -4.62 1.50 -23.47
N SER A 74 -5.16 0.46 -24.10
CA SER A 74 -5.92 -0.60 -23.43
C SER A 74 -5.03 -1.47 -22.54
N PHE A 75 -3.84 -1.83 -23.01
CA PHE A 75 -2.86 -2.58 -22.21
C PHE A 75 -2.43 -1.81 -20.96
N SER A 76 -2.10 -0.53 -21.13
CA SER A 76 -1.71 0.34 -20.02
C SER A 76 -2.83 0.50 -18.99
N LEU A 77 -4.07 0.72 -19.44
CA LEU A 77 -5.22 0.87 -18.56
C LEU A 77 -5.46 -0.41 -17.74
N GLY A 78 -5.37 -1.58 -18.37
CA GLY A 78 -5.45 -2.86 -17.69
C GLY A 78 -4.37 -3.03 -16.63
N PHE A 79 -3.11 -2.74 -16.98
CA PHE A 79 -2.00 -2.79 -16.05
C PHE A 79 -2.18 -1.84 -14.86
N PHE A 80 -2.60 -0.60 -15.11
CA PHE A 80 -2.85 0.38 -14.07
C PHE A 80 -3.99 -0.01 -13.13
N THR A 81 -5.06 -0.57 -13.69
CA THR A 81 -6.20 -1.06 -12.91
C THR A 81 -5.77 -2.21 -12.01
N PHE A 82 -4.94 -3.12 -12.53
CA PHE A 82 -4.41 -4.25 -11.76
C PHE A 82 -3.51 -3.78 -10.60
N VAL A 83 -2.57 -2.87 -10.86
CA VAL A 83 -1.72 -2.28 -9.81
C VAL A 83 -2.55 -1.57 -8.75
N SER A 84 -3.57 -0.82 -9.17
CA SER A 84 -4.47 -0.12 -8.26
C SER A 84 -5.28 -1.09 -7.40
N PHE A 85 -5.76 -2.19 -7.98
CA PHE A 85 -6.47 -3.24 -7.26
C PHE A 85 -5.58 -3.89 -6.18
N LEU A 86 -4.31 -4.19 -6.51
CA LEU A 86 -3.36 -4.72 -5.53
C LEU A 86 -3.10 -3.73 -4.37
N LEU A 87 -3.00 -2.44 -4.66
CA LEU A 87 -2.85 -1.40 -3.64
C LEU A 87 -4.07 -1.32 -2.72
N VAL A 88 -5.27 -1.35 -3.30
CA VAL A 88 -6.53 -1.37 -2.54
C VAL A 88 -6.64 -2.64 -1.70
N ALA A 89 -6.31 -3.81 -2.26
CA ALA A 89 -6.32 -5.07 -1.53
C ALA A 89 -5.34 -5.06 -0.35
N ARG A 90 -4.15 -4.48 -0.53
CA ARG A 90 -3.17 -4.28 0.55
C ARG A 90 -3.75 -3.37 1.64
N ASP A 91 -4.34 -2.25 1.26
CA ASP A 91 -4.96 -1.32 2.20
C ASP A 91 -6.11 -1.97 2.97
N LEU A 92 -6.97 -2.71 2.28
CA LEU A 92 -8.06 -3.47 2.88
C LEU A 92 -7.52 -4.47 3.91
N THR A 93 -6.40 -5.13 3.60
CA THR A 93 -5.73 -6.06 4.52
C THR A 93 -5.27 -5.37 5.80
N PHE A 94 -4.63 -4.20 5.69
CA PHE A 94 -4.21 -3.43 6.87
C PHE A 94 -5.40 -2.93 7.69
N ILE A 95 -6.47 -2.48 7.04
CA ILE A 95 -7.71 -2.06 7.70
C ILE A 95 -8.33 -3.25 8.43
N LEU A 96 -8.40 -4.43 7.80
CA LEU A 96 -8.94 -5.65 8.37
C LEU A 96 -8.15 -6.08 9.61
N ILE A 97 -6.82 -6.09 9.53
CA ILE A 97 -5.94 -6.39 10.68
C ILE A 97 -6.17 -5.38 11.82
N GLY A 98 -6.29 -4.09 11.49
CA GLY A 98 -6.61 -3.04 12.47
C GLY A 98 -7.96 -3.26 13.13
N PHE A 99 -8.97 -3.65 12.35
CA PHE A 99 -10.31 -3.96 12.85
C PHE A 99 -10.31 -5.17 13.77
N ILE A 100 -9.64 -6.25 13.37
CA ILE A 100 -9.48 -7.47 14.18
C ILE A 100 -8.78 -7.13 15.51
N ARG A 101 -7.69 -6.35 15.49
CA ARG A 101 -7.00 -5.92 16.71
C ARG A 101 -7.89 -5.07 17.61
N LYS A 102 -8.67 -4.16 17.03
CA LYS A 102 -9.60 -3.31 17.79
C LYS A 102 -10.75 -4.14 18.39
N PHE A 103 -11.27 -5.10 17.63
CA PHE A 103 -12.31 -6.02 18.07
C PHE A 103 -11.82 -6.96 19.17
N PHE A 104 -10.61 -7.52 19.03
CA PHE A 104 -9.95 -8.30 20.09
C PHE A 104 -9.69 -7.47 21.34
N ARG A 105 -9.26 -6.21 21.19
CA ARG A 105 -9.06 -5.31 22.34
C ARG A 105 -10.38 -4.96 23.02
N LEU A 106 -11.45 -4.73 22.25
CA LEU A 106 -12.78 -4.48 22.79
C LEU A 106 -13.31 -5.73 23.50
N ALA A 107 -13.23 -6.90 22.85
CA ALA A 107 -13.63 -8.18 23.42
C ALA A 107 -12.82 -8.52 24.68
N HIS A 108 -11.51 -8.28 24.68
CA HIS A 108 -10.68 -8.45 25.87
C HIS A 108 -11.11 -7.49 26.97
N ASN A 109 -11.40 -6.22 26.67
CA ASN A 109 -11.91 -5.30 27.68
C ASN A 109 -13.28 -5.74 28.22
N PHE A 110 -14.18 -6.23 27.38
CA PHE A 110 -15.50 -6.74 27.81
C PHE A 110 -15.40 -8.05 28.61
N PHE A 111 -14.50 -8.97 28.26
CA PHE A 111 -14.29 -10.23 28.99
C PHE A 111 -13.39 -10.08 30.24
N CYS A 112 -12.59 -9.02 30.32
CA CYS A 112 -11.65 -8.77 31.42
C CYS A 112 -12.16 -7.71 32.42
N PHE A 113 -13.42 -7.29 32.31
CA PHE A 113 -14.08 -6.42 33.30
C PHE A 113 -14.59 -7.18 34.54
N ASP A 114 -14.34 -8.49 34.63
CA ASP A 114 -14.74 -9.34 35.78
C ASP A 114 -13.52 -9.99 36.48
N ARG A 115 -12.42 -9.24 36.58
CA ARG A 115 -11.28 -9.57 37.46
C ARG A 115 -10.83 -8.33 38.23
N GLU A 116 -11.75 -7.72 38.98
CA GLU A 116 -11.34 -7.09 40.23
C GLU A 116 -10.85 -8.20 41.17
N THR A 117 -9.69 -8.01 41.80
CA THR A 117 -8.95 -8.93 42.71
C THR A 117 -7.83 -9.81 42.13
N VAL A 118 -7.06 -9.33 41.15
CA VAL A 118 -5.67 -9.80 41.05
C VAL A 118 -4.74 -8.65 41.40
N GLU A 119 -4.06 -8.80 42.53
CA GLU A 119 -3.01 -7.93 43.06
C GLU A 119 -2.12 -7.32 41.98
N PRO A 120 -1.67 -6.07 42.16
CA PRO A 120 -0.79 -5.43 41.19
C PRO A 120 0.45 -6.30 40.98
N ILE A 121 0.57 -6.89 39.80
CA ILE A 121 1.81 -7.56 39.37
C ILE A 121 2.93 -6.54 39.51
N ASP A 122 3.76 -6.74 40.54
CA ASP A 122 4.89 -5.90 40.87
C ASP A 122 5.81 -5.79 39.64
N ILE A 123 5.80 -4.61 39.01
CA ILE A 123 6.67 -4.24 37.90
C ILE A 123 8.16 -4.51 38.24
N ASN A 124 8.50 -4.46 39.52
CA ASN A 124 9.82 -4.78 40.04
C ASN A 124 10.18 -6.28 39.91
N ARG A 125 9.23 -7.21 40.14
CA ARG A 125 9.47 -8.65 39.94
C ARG A 125 9.71 -8.99 38.47
N ARG A 126 8.97 -8.37 37.56
CA ARG A 126 9.17 -8.56 36.11
C ARG A 126 10.53 -8.03 35.64
N ARG A 127 10.95 -6.87 36.16
CA ARG A 127 12.26 -6.27 35.84
C ARG A 127 13.43 -7.08 36.42
N PHE A 128 13.27 -7.62 37.63
CA PHE A 128 14.23 -8.52 38.25
C PHE A 128 14.42 -9.82 37.46
N MET A 129 13.34 -10.47 37.03
CA MET A 129 13.43 -11.67 36.19
C MET A 129 14.17 -11.39 34.87
N LEU A 130 13.83 -10.29 34.18
CA LEU A 130 14.49 -9.93 32.93
C LEU A 130 15.99 -9.64 33.12
N ASN A 131 16.36 -8.92 34.18
CA ASN A 131 17.77 -8.67 34.49
C ASN A 131 18.52 -9.95 34.87
N SER A 132 17.91 -10.86 35.65
CA SER A 132 18.53 -12.13 36.03
C SER A 132 18.74 -13.06 34.83
N MET A 133 17.82 -13.05 33.87
CA MET A 133 17.89 -13.85 32.65
C MET A 133 19.00 -13.33 31.72
N ASN A 134 19.12 -12.01 31.56
CA ASN A 134 20.22 -11.39 30.81
C ASN A 134 21.59 -11.66 31.45
N LEU A 135 21.69 -11.64 32.79
CA LEU A 135 22.92 -11.99 33.50
C LEU A 135 23.28 -13.48 33.33
N GLY A 136 22.30 -14.39 33.35
CA GLY A 136 22.53 -15.81 33.08
C GLY A 136 23.07 -16.07 31.67
N ILE A 137 22.50 -15.40 30.66
CA ILE A 137 22.96 -15.49 29.26
C ILE A 137 24.39 -14.98 29.12
N LEU A 138 24.73 -13.84 29.75
CA LEU A 138 26.09 -13.30 29.75
C LEU A 138 27.08 -14.19 30.51
N GLY A 139 26.66 -14.82 31.60
CA GLY A 139 27.46 -15.77 32.37
C GLY A 139 27.81 -17.03 31.58
N ILE A 140 26.84 -17.61 30.88
CA ILE A 140 27.05 -18.79 30.02
C ILE A 140 27.93 -18.44 28.82
N SER A 141 27.78 -17.24 28.26
CA SER A 141 28.63 -16.77 27.16
C SER A 141 30.10 -16.62 27.56
N ARG A 142 30.40 -16.33 28.83
CA ARG A 142 31.78 -16.17 29.32
C ARG A 142 32.51 -17.51 29.51
N THR A 143 31.79 -18.63 29.62
CA THR A 143 32.37 -19.97 29.79
C THR A 143 32.56 -20.73 28.47
N GLY A 144 32.03 -20.20 27.35
CA GLY A 144 32.07 -20.83 26.03
C GLY A 144 33.11 -20.28 25.04
N GLY A 145 33.91 -19.27 25.40
CA GLY A 145 34.81 -18.62 24.46
C GLY A 145 35.98 -17.89 25.09
N LEU A 146 36.99 -18.63 25.59
CA LEU A 146 38.38 -18.16 25.60
C LEU A 146 39.35 -19.34 25.84
N ARG A 147 39.65 -20.06 24.76
CA ARG A 147 40.96 -20.69 24.51
C ARG A 147 41.28 -20.48 23.03
N VAL A 148 41.85 -19.33 22.68
CA VAL A 148 42.94 -19.24 21.70
C VAL A 148 43.72 -17.96 22.01
N PHE A 149 45.03 -18.15 22.24
CA PHE A 149 46.11 -17.19 22.55
C PHE A 149 46.17 -16.68 24.00
#